data_AF-A0AB37QUZ5-F1
#
_entry.id   AF-A0AB37QUZ5-F1
#
_cell.length_a   1.000
_cell.length_b   1.000
_cell.length_c   1.000
_cell.angle_alpha   90.00
_cell.angle_beta   90.00
_cell.angle_gamma   90.00
#
_symmetry.space_group_name_H-M   'P 1'
#
loop_
_entity.id
_entity.type
_entity.pdbx_description
1 polymer ?
#
loop_
_entity_poly.entity_id
_entity_poly.type
_entity_poly.pdbx_seq_one_letter_code
_entity_poly.pdbx_strand_id
1 'polypeptide(L)'
;MLIDEHGEQVARYDKMHLFDVVVADHRGRYRESDDYAHGNNVVVADTPVGRLGLTVCYDLRFPELYTALREAGAELITAPSAFTAVTGAAHWDILIRARAIETQCYVLAAAQGGVHPGPRETYGHAAIVDPWGRVLAQHAQGEAVLLATRDSEEQASIRARMPVSSHRRFFSQDAMRPASE
;
A
#
# COMPACT_ATOMS: atom_id res chain seq x y z
N MET A 1 0.31 -10.13 -7.46
CA MET A 1 0.88 -11.48 -7.22
C MET A 1 2.19 -11.33 -6.47
N LEU A 2 2.55 -12.32 -5.67
CA LEU A 2 3.84 -12.47 -5.03
C LEU A 2 4.45 -13.79 -5.51
N ILE A 3 5.69 -13.72 -5.99
CA ILE A 3 6.44 -14.83 -6.56
C ILE A 3 7.67 -15.08 -5.69
N ASP A 4 8.00 -16.33 -5.40
CA ASP A 4 9.17 -16.71 -4.61
C ASP A 4 10.45 -16.88 -5.47
N GLU A 5 11.55 -17.25 -4.83
CA GLU A 5 12.84 -17.51 -5.50
C GLU A 5 12.83 -18.70 -6.47
N HIS A 6 11.82 -19.58 -6.40
CA HIS A 6 11.65 -20.71 -7.30
C HIS A 6 10.77 -20.36 -8.52
N GLY A 7 10.18 -19.17 -8.53
CA GLY A 7 9.26 -18.73 -9.58
C GLY A 7 7.81 -19.13 -9.33
N GLU A 8 7.48 -19.63 -8.14
CA GLU A 8 6.14 -20.09 -7.78
C GLU A 8 5.31 -18.93 -7.20
N GLN A 9 4.00 -18.95 -7.49
CA GLN A 9 3.08 -17.96 -6.94
C GLN A 9 2.68 -18.33 -5.50
N VAL A 10 3.33 -17.70 -4.53
CA VAL A 10 3.09 -17.92 -3.10
C VAL A 10 1.93 -17.10 -2.52
N ALA A 11 1.55 -16.00 -3.17
CA ALA A 11 0.36 -15.26 -2.79
C ALA A 11 -0.24 -14.48 -3.96
N ARG A 12 -1.55 -14.22 -3.87
CA ARG A 12 -2.28 -13.36 -4.78
C ARG A 12 -3.18 -12.43 -3.99
N TYR A 13 -3.16 -11.16 -4.37
CA TYR A 13 -4.09 -10.15 -3.88
C TYR A 13 -4.80 -9.55 -5.08
N ASP A 14 -6.13 -9.55 -5.02
CA ASP A 14 -7.00 -8.87 -5.96
C ASP A 14 -7.50 -7.57 -5.31
N LYS A 15 -7.40 -6.45 -6.03
CA LYS A 15 -7.68 -5.11 -5.51
C LYS A 15 -9.10 -5.02 -4.95
N MET A 16 -9.22 -4.64 -3.68
CA MET A 16 -10.53 -4.57 -3.01
C MET A 16 -11.28 -3.28 -3.33
N HIS A 17 -10.56 -2.17 -3.52
CA HIS A 17 -11.19 -0.87 -3.81
C HIS A 17 -10.89 -0.43 -5.24
N LEU A 18 -11.90 -0.49 -6.11
CA LEU A 18 -11.79 -0.06 -7.49
C LEU A 18 -11.93 1.47 -7.63
N PHE A 19 -11.18 2.06 -8.56
CA PHE A 19 -11.06 3.49 -8.78
C PHE A 19 -12.18 4.02 -9.69
N ASP A 20 -13.36 4.16 -9.10
CA ASP A 20 -14.54 4.75 -9.74
C ASP A 20 -14.72 6.19 -9.28
N VAL A 21 -14.10 7.14 -9.99
CA VAL A 21 -14.04 8.54 -9.57
C VAL A 21 -14.15 9.53 -10.72
N VAL A 22 -14.53 10.76 -10.38
CA VAL A 22 -14.43 11.94 -11.25
C VAL A 22 -13.29 12.80 -10.70
N VAL A 23 -12.32 13.13 -11.55
CA VAL A 23 -11.13 13.92 -11.17
C VAL A 23 -10.93 15.05 -12.15
N ALA A 24 -10.39 16.17 -11.66
CA ALA A 24 -10.11 17.35 -12.47
C ALA A 24 -8.79 17.21 -13.26
N ASP A 25 -8.66 16.15 -14.05
CA ASP A 25 -7.55 15.96 -14.99
C ASP A 25 -8.07 15.83 -16.44
N HIS A 26 -7.16 15.60 -17.39
CA HIS A 26 -7.50 15.50 -18.81
C HIS A 26 -8.45 14.35 -19.16
N ARG A 27 -8.53 13.31 -18.33
CA ARG A 27 -9.45 12.17 -18.55
C ARG A 27 -10.81 12.40 -17.90
N GLY A 28 -10.89 13.17 -16.82
CA GLY A 28 -12.13 13.61 -16.20
C GLY A 28 -12.88 12.54 -15.39
N ARG A 29 -12.92 11.29 -15.85
CA ARG A 29 -13.60 10.17 -15.17
C ARG A 29 -12.83 8.85 -15.33
N TYR A 30 -12.76 8.10 -14.24
CA TYR A 30 -12.22 6.74 -14.18
C TYR A 30 -13.32 5.81 -13.64
N ARG A 31 -13.50 4.64 -14.27
CA ARG A 31 -14.41 3.58 -13.81
C ARG A 31 -13.71 2.24 -13.98
N GLU A 32 -12.86 1.90 -13.03
CA GLU A 32 -12.11 0.63 -13.05
C GLU A 32 -13.05 -0.57 -12.93
N SER A 33 -14.25 -0.38 -12.35
CA SER A 33 -15.29 -1.42 -12.27
C SER A 33 -15.85 -1.87 -13.62
N ASP A 34 -15.67 -1.08 -14.69
CA ASP A 34 -16.17 -1.46 -16.02
C ASP A 34 -15.33 -2.61 -16.61
N ASP A 35 -14.08 -2.77 -16.15
CA ASP A 35 -13.11 -3.75 -16.67
C ASP A 35 -12.74 -4.85 -15.66
N TYR A 36 -12.89 -4.60 -14.34
CA TYR A 36 -12.39 -5.50 -13.29
C TYR A 36 -13.42 -5.75 -12.17
N ALA A 37 -13.36 -6.94 -11.57
CA ALA A 37 -14.06 -7.25 -10.33
C ALA A 37 -13.17 -6.93 -9.12
N HIS A 38 -13.80 -6.54 -8.00
CA HIS A 38 -13.07 -6.31 -6.77
C HIS A 38 -12.69 -7.63 -6.08
N GLY A 39 -11.57 -7.62 -5.38
CA GLY A 39 -11.21 -8.68 -4.44
C GLY A 39 -11.99 -8.57 -3.13
N ASN A 40 -11.82 -9.58 -2.27
CA ASN A 40 -12.52 -9.67 -0.99
C ASN A 40 -11.67 -10.26 0.15
N ASN A 41 -10.35 -10.31 0.00
CA ASN A 41 -9.46 -10.94 0.97
C ASN A 41 -8.36 -9.98 1.43
N VAL A 42 -8.14 -9.96 2.74
CA VAL A 42 -6.92 -9.40 3.35
C VAL A 42 -5.81 -10.42 3.20
N VAL A 43 -4.68 -10.03 2.59
CA VAL A 43 -3.59 -10.96 2.27
C VAL A 43 -2.29 -10.50 2.93
N VAL A 44 -1.74 -11.36 3.80
CA VAL A 44 -0.41 -11.24 4.37
C VAL A 44 0.34 -12.53 4.05
N ALA A 45 1.54 -12.41 3.51
CA ALA A 45 2.41 -13.54 3.18
C ALA A 45 3.76 -13.42 3.91
N ASP A 46 4.33 -14.55 4.31
CA ASP A 46 5.67 -14.58 4.88
C ASP A 46 6.72 -14.45 3.78
N THR A 47 7.74 -13.63 4.01
CA THR A 47 8.84 -13.41 3.07
C THR A 47 10.18 -13.38 3.81
N PRO A 48 11.33 -13.54 3.13
CA PRO A 48 12.64 -13.45 3.78
C PRO A 48 12.92 -12.11 4.49
N VAL A 49 12.18 -11.04 4.16
CA VAL A 49 12.33 -9.72 4.78
C VAL A 49 11.26 -9.40 5.82
N GLY A 50 10.34 -10.33 6.10
CA GLY A 50 9.25 -10.18 7.08
C GLY A 50 7.87 -10.48 6.50
N ARG A 51 6.84 -10.29 7.32
CA ARG A 51 5.43 -10.53 6.93
C ARG A 51 4.90 -9.37 6.09
N LEU A 52 4.60 -9.65 4.83
CA LEU A 52 4.25 -8.67 3.80
C LEU A 52 2.75 -8.60 3.58
N GLY A 53 2.14 -7.47 3.93
CA GLY A 53 0.77 -7.12 3.55
C GLY A 53 0.68 -6.65 2.10
N LEU A 54 -0.35 -7.08 1.38
CA LEU A 54 -0.55 -6.75 -0.02
C LEU A 54 -1.73 -5.77 -0.19
N THR A 55 -1.49 -4.67 -0.90
CA THR A 55 -2.53 -3.70 -1.32
C THR A 55 -2.23 -3.19 -2.73
N VAL A 56 -3.17 -2.49 -3.37
CA VAL A 56 -2.96 -1.88 -4.69
C VAL A 56 -3.57 -0.48 -4.73
N CYS A 57 -2.72 0.53 -4.98
CA CYS A 57 -3.10 1.88 -5.36
C CYS A 57 -4.24 2.52 -4.53
N TYR A 58 -5.48 2.46 -5.03
CA TYR A 58 -6.63 3.16 -4.44
C TYR A 58 -6.96 2.67 -3.03
N ASP A 59 -6.54 1.45 -2.69
CA ASP A 59 -6.57 0.92 -1.33
C ASP A 59 -5.93 1.86 -0.31
N LEU A 60 -4.91 2.65 -0.68
CA LEU A 60 -4.25 3.65 0.18
C LEU A 60 -5.24 4.62 0.84
N ARG A 61 -6.43 4.83 0.28
CA ARG A 61 -7.44 5.73 0.84
C ARG A 61 -8.26 5.12 1.98
N PHE A 62 -8.19 3.81 2.20
CA PHE A 62 -9.05 3.06 3.12
C PHE A 62 -8.23 2.53 4.31
N PRO A 63 -8.11 3.29 5.42
CA PRO A 63 -7.32 2.91 6.60
C PRO A 63 -7.71 1.57 7.24
N GLU A 64 -8.95 1.13 7.02
CA GLU A 64 -9.49 -0.12 7.56
C GLU A 64 -8.73 -1.34 7.04
N LEU A 65 -8.38 -1.35 5.75
CA LEU A 65 -7.58 -2.43 5.16
C LEU A 65 -6.17 -2.48 5.77
N TYR A 66 -5.53 -1.33 5.95
CA TYR A 66 -4.19 -1.24 6.54
C TYR A 66 -4.19 -1.64 8.02
N THR A 67 -5.26 -1.28 8.75
CA THR A 67 -5.52 -1.78 10.10
C THR A 67 -5.61 -3.30 10.10
N ALA A 68 -6.45 -3.89 9.23
CA ALA A 68 -6.64 -5.34 9.16
C ALA A 68 -5.34 -6.08 8.81
N LEU A 69 -4.51 -5.52 7.91
CA LEU A 69 -3.18 -6.07 7.61
C LEU A 69 -2.26 -6.06 8.83
N ARG A 70 -2.24 -4.96 9.60
CA ARG A 70 -1.45 -4.89 10.85
C ARG A 70 -1.95 -5.89 11.90
N GLU A 71 -3.26 -6.07 12.03
CA GLU A 71 -3.86 -7.05 12.93
C GLU A 71 -3.57 -8.49 12.51
N ALA A 72 -3.55 -8.76 11.21
CA ALA A 72 -3.08 -10.02 10.63
C ALA A 72 -1.55 -10.23 10.77
N GLY A 73 -0.84 -9.25 11.35
CA GLY A 73 0.57 -9.33 11.73
C GLY A 73 1.55 -8.87 10.66
N ALA A 74 1.12 -8.02 9.72
CA ALA A 74 2.03 -7.39 8.77
C ALA A 74 3.12 -6.57 9.47
N GLU A 75 4.32 -6.63 8.90
CA GLU A 75 5.50 -5.86 9.29
C GLU A 75 5.88 -4.86 8.20
N LEU A 76 5.61 -5.23 6.94
CA LEU A 76 5.74 -4.41 5.75
C LEU A 76 4.42 -4.45 4.99
N ILE A 77 4.08 -3.37 4.29
CA ILE A 77 2.90 -3.30 3.43
C ILE A 77 3.31 -2.75 2.06
N THR A 78 2.98 -3.48 1.00
CA THR A 78 3.19 -3.00 -0.38
C THR A 78 2.01 -2.15 -0.83
N ALA A 79 2.28 -1.11 -1.59
CA ALA A 79 1.27 -0.28 -2.25
C ALA A 79 1.69 0.06 -3.70
N PRO A 80 1.88 -0.93 -4.60
CA PRO A 80 2.09 -0.70 -6.02
C PRO A 80 0.96 0.15 -6.60
N SER A 81 1.34 1.24 -7.28
CA SER A 81 0.40 2.33 -7.57
C SER A 81 0.64 3.01 -8.90
N ALA A 82 -0.42 3.62 -9.42
CA ALA A 82 -0.40 4.49 -10.59
C ALA A 82 -1.33 5.69 -10.37
N PHE A 83 -1.06 6.47 -9.33
CA PHE A 83 -1.84 7.67 -8.98
C PHE A 83 -1.84 8.65 -10.15
N THR A 84 -2.99 9.27 -10.43
CA THR A 84 -3.06 10.35 -11.43
C THR A 84 -2.21 11.53 -10.97
N ALA A 85 -1.62 12.28 -11.91
CA ALA A 85 -0.71 13.39 -11.57
C ALA A 85 -1.32 14.38 -10.56
N VAL A 86 -2.58 14.80 -10.80
CA VAL A 86 -3.29 15.76 -9.94
C VAL A 86 -3.54 15.20 -8.53
N THR A 87 -4.06 13.96 -8.43
CA THR A 87 -4.37 13.38 -7.12
C THR A 87 -3.14 12.93 -6.36
N GLY A 88 -2.08 12.52 -7.06
CA GLY A 88 -0.80 12.18 -6.49
C GLY A 88 -0.11 13.39 -5.88
N ALA A 89 -0.05 14.51 -6.60
CA ALA A 89 0.52 15.76 -6.10
C ALA A 89 -0.11 16.24 -4.78
N ALA A 90 -1.40 15.98 -4.58
CA ALA A 90 -2.12 16.36 -3.37
C ALA A 90 -2.02 15.33 -2.23
N HIS A 91 -2.02 14.03 -2.54
CA HIS A 91 -2.32 13.00 -1.53
C HIS A 91 -1.24 11.94 -1.34
N TRP A 92 -0.34 11.74 -2.30
CA TRP A 92 0.53 10.56 -2.33
C TRP A 92 1.40 10.44 -1.07
N ASP A 93 2.23 11.47 -0.79
CA ASP A 93 3.13 11.48 0.38
C ASP A 93 2.35 11.33 1.69
N ILE A 94 1.24 12.07 1.80
CA ILE A 94 0.39 12.07 2.99
C ILE A 94 -0.14 10.68 3.28
N LEU A 95 -0.70 10.01 2.27
CA LEU A 95 -1.32 8.69 2.44
C LEU A 95 -0.28 7.62 2.79
N ILE A 96 0.82 7.52 2.03
CA ILE A 96 1.82 6.46 2.29
C ILE A 96 2.46 6.61 3.68
N ARG A 97 2.68 7.85 4.14
CA ARG A 97 3.23 8.12 5.47
C ARG A 97 2.20 7.91 6.56
N ALA A 98 0.94 8.31 6.35
CA ALA A 98 -0.13 8.02 7.28
C ALA A 98 -0.29 6.50 7.50
N ARG A 99 -0.27 5.70 6.42
CA ARG A 99 -0.31 4.23 6.52
C ARG A 99 0.86 3.67 7.29
N ALA A 100 2.08 4.17 7.04
CA ALA A 100 3.25 3.72 7.78
C ALA A 100 3.15 4.03 9.28
N ILE A 101 2.72 5.24 9.64
CA ILE A 101 2.58 5.70 11.03
C ILE A 101 1.50 4.94 11.79
N GLU A 102 0.27 4.89 11.24
CA GLU A 102 -0.88 4.32 11.96
C GLU A 102 -0.81 2.80 12.10
N THR A 103 -0.11 2.14 11.16
CA THR A 103 0.14 0.70 11.22
C THR A 103 1.48 0.35 11.84
N GLN A 104 2.39 1.30 12.05
CA GLN A 104 3.79 1.06 12.43
C GLN A 104 4.42 -0.09 11.62
N CYS A 105 4.18 -0.05 10.31
CA CYS A 105 4.73 -0.94 9.31
C CYS A 105 5.61 -0.14 8.35
N TYR A 106 6.58 -0.80 7.74
CA TYR A 106 7.23 -0.24 6.56
C TYR A 106 6.23 -0.19 5.41
N VAL A 107 6.21 0.89 4.64
CA VAL A 107 5.39 0.99 3.42
C VAL A 107 6.30 1.00 2.19
N LEU A 108 6.09 0.02 1.31
CA LEU A 108 6.81 -0.15 0.05
C LEU A 108 5.92 0.32 -1.10
N ALA A 109 6.05 1.59 -1.49
CA ALA A 109 5.16 2.26 -2.43
C ALA A 109 5.82 2.41 -3.81
N ALA A 110 5.89 1.31 -4.56
CA ALA A 110 6.29 1.34 -5.97
C ALA A 110 5.25 2.11 -6.79
N ALA A 111 5.69 3.02 -7.67
CA ALA A 111 4.78 3.90 -8.40
C ALA A 111 5.15 4.06 -9.87
N GLN A 112 4.13 4.08 -10.73
CA GLN A 112 4.24 4.54 -12.11
C GLN A 112 4.34 6.07 -12.14
N GLY A 113 5.22 6.60 -12.99
CA GLY A 113 5.44 8.04 -13.18
C GLY A 113 5.49 8.43 -14.65
N GLY A 114 5.26 9.71 -14.93
CA GLY A 114 5.32 10.29 -16.28
C GLY A 114 4.06 10.12 -17.12
N VAL A 115 4.22 10.35 -18.43
CA VAL A 115 3.15 10.33 -19.43
C VAL A 115 3.09 8.97 -20.11
N HIS A 116 1.91 8.37 -20.11
CA HIS A 116 1.62 7.07 -20.76
C HIS A 116 0.98 7.30 -22.13
N PRO A 117 0.94 6.28 -23.02
CA PRO A 117 0.17 6.38 -24.25
C PRO A 117 -1.29 6.84 -24.00
N GLY A 118 -1.72 7.88 -24.71
CA GLY A 118 -3.01 8.55 -24.52
C GLY A 118 -2.95 9.74 -23.55
N PRO A 119 -4.08 10.18 -22.96
CA PRO A 119 -4.14 11.35 -22.09
C PRO A 119 -3.73 11.04 -20.63
N ARG A 120 -3.16 9.86 -20.36
CA ARG A 120 -2.93 9.38 -18.98
C ARG A 120 -1.55 9.83 -18.50
N GLU A 121 -1.55 10.58 -17.39
CA GLU A 121 -0.34 10.98 -16.67
C GLU A 121 -0.39 10.48 -15.24
N THR A 122 0.72 9.94 -14.75
CA THR A 122 0.85 9.40 -13.38
C THR A 122 1.91 10.12 -12.59
N TYR A 123 1.68 10.22 -11.28
CA TYR A 123 2.46 11.08 -10.40
C TYR A 123 3.91 10.62 -10.19
N GLY A 124 4.20 9.32 -10.17
CA GLY A 124 5.53 8.82 -9.78
C GLY A 124 5.73 8.90 -8.27
N HIS A 125 6.85 9.46 -7.84
CA HIS A 125 7.23 9.59 -6.42
C HIS A 125 7.28 8.26 -5.67
N ALA A 126 7.72 7.18 -6.32
CA ALA A 126 7.93 5.90 -5.67
C ALA A 126 8.77 6.09 -4.39
N ALA A 127 8.41 5.40 -3.31
CA ALA A 127 9.01 5.65 -2.00
C ALA A 127 9.02 4.42 -1.09
N ILE A 128 9.96 4.41 -0.15
CA ILE A 128 10.01 3.51 1.00
C ILE A 128 9.88 4.35 2.26
N VAL A 129 8.92 4.01 3.13
CA VAL A 129 8.63 4.75 4.37
C VAL A 129 8.80 3.84 5.58
N ASP A 130 9.47 4.33 6.62
CA ASP A 130 9.67 3.60 7.88
C ASP A 130 8.40 3.60 8.78
N PRO A 131 8.35 2.75 9.82
CA PRO A 131 7.24 2.69 10.77
C PRO A 131 6.96 3.97 11.57
N TRP A 132 7.84 4.96 11.50
CA TRP A 132 7.68 6.29 12.12
C TRP A 132 7.25 7.36 11.11
N GLY A 133 7.02 6.99 9.85
CA GLY A 133 6.62 7.90 8.78
C GLY A 133 7.77 8.68 8.14
N ARG A 134 9.03 8.29 8.35
CA ARG A 134 10.18 8.87 7.65
C ARG A 134 10.33 8.23 6.28
N VAL A 135 10.53 9.06 5.25
CA VAL A 135 10.83 8.58 3.90
C VAL A 135 12.30 8.19 3.84
N LEU A 136 12.58 6.90 3.67
CA LEU A 136 13.95 6.34 3.63
C LEU A 136 14.58 6.45 2.24
N ALA A 137 13.76 6.28 1.20
CA ALA A 137 14.16 6.41 -0.19
C ALA A 137 12.97 6.93 -1.00
N GLN A 138 13.23 7.79 -1.99
CA GLN A 138 12.21 8.29 -2.90
C GLN A 138 12.79 8.55 -4.29
N HIS A 139 12.00 8.30 -5.32
CA HIS A 139 12.32 8.67 -6.69
C HIS A 139 11.12 9.35 -7.35
N ALA A 140 11.29 10.60 -7.77
CA ALA A 140 10.18 11.43 -8.26
C ALA A 140 9.66 10.97 -9.63
N GLN A 141 10.53 10.81 -10.62
CA GLN A 141 10.14 10.50 -12.01
C GLN A 141 11.22 9.67 -12.69
N GLY A 142 10.81 8.79 -13.59
CA GLY A 142 11.70 7.93 -14.36
C GLY A 142 11.85 6.53 -13.73
N GLU A 143 12.57 5.67 -14.44
CA GLU A 143 12.85 4.31 -14.00
C GLU A 143 13.92 4.31 -12.91
N ALA A 144 13.65 3.61 -11.81
CA ALA A 144 14.60 3.46 -10.72
C ALA A 144 14.33 2.19 -9.89
N VAL A 145 15.37 1.78 -9.16
CA VAL A 145 15.28 0.82 -8.06
C VAL A 145 15.56 1.57 -6.77
N LEU A 146 14.66 1.43 -5.79
CA LEU A 146 14.85 1.98 -4.45
C LEU A 146 15.31 0.87 -3.50
N LEU A 147 16.31 1.19 -2.69
CA LEU A 147 16.87 0.30 -1.68
C LEU A 147 16.79 0.97 -0.32
N ALA A 148 16.44 0.20 0.71
CA ALA A 148 16.47 0.61 2.10
C ALA A 148 16.69 -0.62 2.99
N THR A 149 17.31 -0.41 4.16
CA THR A 149 17.51 -1.46 5.15
C THR A 149 16.33 -1.49 6.12
N ARG A 150 15.76 -2.67 6.34
CA ARG A 150 14.76 -2.89 7.40
C ARG A 150 15.46 -3.07 8.74
N ASP A 151 15.03 -2.31 9.74
CA ASP A 151 15.44 -2.46 11.13
C ASP A 151 14.25 -3.01 11.94
N SER A 152 14.24 -4.32 12.14
CA SER A 152 13.17 -5.01 12.86
C SER A 152 13.18 -4.70 14.37
N GLU A 153 14.36 -4.42 14.93
CA GLU A 153 14.52 -4.08 16.35
C GLU A 153 13.95 -2.70 16.63
N GLU A 154 14.27 -1.70 15.82
CA GLU A 154 13.70 -0.35 15.97
C GLU A 154 12.20 -0.36 15.68
N GLN A 155 11.73 -1.15 14.71
CA GLN A 155 10.29 -1.34 14.48
C GLN A 155 9.58 -1.90 15.74
N ALA A 156 10.16 -2.91 16.39
CA ALA A 156 9.62 -3.46 17.63
C ALA A 156 9.65 -2.43 18.77
N SER A 157 10.75 -1.67 18.89
CA SER A 157 10.91 -0.57 19.83
C SER A 157 9.86 0.54 19.65
N ILE A 158 9.55 0.93 18.41
CA ILE A 158 8.47 1.88 18.08
C ILE A 158 7.12 1.35 18.57
N ARG A 159 6.82 0.08 18.29
CA ARG A 159 5.56 -0.57 18.71
C ARG A 159 5.44 -0.65 20.23
N ALA A 160 6.54 -0.90 20.94
CA ALA A 160 6.56 -0.96 22.41
C ALA A 160 6.40 0.43 23.06
N ARG A 161 7.10 1.46 22.55
CA ARG A 161 7.02 2.83 23.07
C ARG A 161 5.70 3.53 22.74
N MET A 162 5.07 3.15 21.63
CA MET A 162 3.79 3.69 21.18
C MET A 162 2.82 2.53 20.84
N PRO A 163 2.21 1.86 21.83
CA PRO A 163 1.44 0.64 21.61
C PRO A 163 0.01 0.92 21.11
N VAL A 164 -0.11 1.63 19.99
CA VAL A 164 -1.38 2.13 19.43
C VAL A 164 -2.43 1.03 19.24
N SER A 165 -2.01 -0.19 18.87
CA SER A 165 -2.93 -1.32 18.70
C SER A 165 -3.65 -1.70 19.98
N SER A 166 -2.96 -1.64 21.13
CA SER A 166 -3.54 -1.93 22.45
C SER A 166 -4.46 -0.82 22.96
N HIS A 167 -4.31 0.39 22.42
CA HIS A 167 -5.10 1.56 22.81
C HIS A 167 -6.37 1.74 21.95
N ARG A 168 -6.56 0.95 20.89
CA ARG A 168 -7.78 1.00 20.06
C ARG A 168 -9.01 0.68 20.91
N ARG A 169 -10.10 1.44 20.68
CA ARG A 169 -11.36 1.35 21.45
C ARG A 169 -12.57 0.95 20.60
N PHE A 170 -12.41 0.94 19.29
CA PHE A 170 -13.43 0.49 18.36
C PHE A 170 -12.73 -0.12 17.13
N PHE A 171 -13.44 -1.04 16.48
CA PHE A 171 -13.05 -1.65 15.22
C PHE A 171 -14.23 -1.48 14.27
N SER A 172 -13.96 -1.22 12.99
CA SER A 172 -15.03 -1.22 11.99
C SER A 172 -15.65 -2.62 11.96
N GLN A 173 -16.98 -2.70 12.04
CA GLN A 173 -17.68 -3.96 11.84
C GLN A 173 -17.50 -4.45 10.39
N ASP A 174 -17.54 -5.77 10.23
CA ASP A 174 -17.22 -6.57 9.03
C ASP A 174 -15.74 -6.73 8.70
N ALA A 175 -15.02 -7.45 9.58
CA ALA A 175 -13.85 -8.20 9.17
C ALA A 175 -14.29 -9.21 8.10
N MET A 176 -14.13 -8.85 6.82
CA MET A 176 -14.27 -9.80 5.72
C MET A 176 -13.37 -10.99 6.02
N ARG A 177 -14.00 -12.17 6.19
CA ARG A 177 -13.34 -13.39 6.65
C ARG A 177 -12.19 -13.74 5.70
N PRO A 178 -11.00 -14.13 6.21
CA PRO A 178 -9.99 -14.71 5.35
C PRO A 178 -10.60 -15.94 4.64
N ALA A 179 -10.39 -16.04 3.34
CA ALA A 179 -10.72 -17.24 2.58
C ALA A 179 -10.09 -18.46 3.28
N SER A 180 -10.94 -19.35 3.78
CA SER A 180 -10.53 -20.70 4.13
C SER A 180 -10.15 -21.43 2.84
N GLU A 181 -9.02 -22.14 2.90
CA GLU A 181 -8.41 -22.98 1.85
C GLU A 181 -9.41 -23.85 1.06
#